data_AF-A0AAV7GMG3-F1
#
_entry.id   AF-A0AAV7GMG3-F1
#
_cell.length_a   1.000
_cell.length_b   1.000
_cell.length_c   1.000
_cell.angle_alpha   90.00
_cell.angle_beta   90.00
_cell.angle_gamma   90.00
#
_symmetry.space_group_name_H-M   'P 1'
#
loop_
_entity.id
_entity.type
_entity.pdbx_description
1 polymer ?
#
loop_
_entity_poly.entity_id
_entity_poly.type
_entity_poly.pdbx_seq_one_letter_code
_entity_poly.pdbx_strand_id
1 'polypeptide(L)'
;MEELEEEEEVYELLEDENDDDEATPEPPIDRSACDRIEKMAAVVAWNPSAELFLNQLMLGDEQFDFMFPGHEHYAYYRHRIAVLGRRPRLLYS
;
A
#
# COMPACT_ATOMS: atom_id res chain seq x y z
N MET A 1 -30.40 -7.61 39.77
CA MET A 1 -30.68 -8.02 38.38
C MET A 1 -29.62 -7.34 37.58
N GLU A 2 -28.80 -8.17 36.94
CA GLU A 2 -27.39 -7.96 36.61
C GLU A 2 -27.09 -6.70 35.80
N GLU A 3 -26.02 -6.04 36.23
CA GLU A 3 -25.28 -5.02 35.49
C GLU A 3 -24.67 -5.69 34.25
N LEU A 4 -25.01 -5.19 33.06
CA LEU A 4 -24.36 -5.59 31.82
C LEU A 4 -23.19 -4.64 31.60
N GLU A 5 -22.02 -5.15 31.98
CA GLU A 5 -20.70 -4.55 31.80
C GLU A 5 -20.49 -4.15 30.33
N GLU A 6 -20.03 -2.91 30.16
CA GLU A 6 -19.62 -2.34 28.88
C GLU A 6 -18.39 -3.12 28.36
N GLU A 7 -18.53 -3.80 27.23
CA GLU A 7 -17.40 -4.37 26.48
C GLU A 7 -16.59 -3.23 25.86
N GLU A 8 -15.67 -2.67 26.65
CA GLU A 8 -14.63 -1.76 26.19
C GLU A 8 -13.55 -2.60 25.46
N GLU A 9 -13.77 -2.84 24.17
CA GLU A 9 -12.86 -3.57 23.29
C GLU A 9 -11.58 -2.73 23.06
N VAL A 10 -10.60 -2.90 23.96
CA VAL A 10 -9.26 -2.33 23.87
C VAL A 10 -8.55 -2.91 22.64
N TYR A 11 -8.61 -2.19 21.51
CA TYR A 11 -7.72 -2.41 20.37
C TYR A 11 -6.30 -2.01 20.80
N GLU A 12 -5.58 -2.96 21.39
CA GLU A 12 -4.13 -2.86 21.61
C GLU A 12 -3.45 -2.52 20.28
N LEU A 13 -2.88 -1.31 20.25
CA LEU A 13 -1.90 -0.87 19.27
C LEU A 13 -0.72 -1.84 19.28
N LEU A 14 -0.77 -2.86 18.43
CA LEU A 14 0.43 -3.61 18.06
C LEU A 14 1.34 -2.67 17.26
N GLU A 15 2.16 -1.92 18.00
CA GLU A 15 3.42 -1.35 17.53
C GLU A 15 4.31 -2.53 17.12
N ASP A 16 4.11 -3.00 15.89
CA ASP A 16 5.02 -3.94 15.25
C ASP A 16 6.30 -3.18 14.90
N GLU A 17 7.21 -3.11 15.88
CA GLU A 17 8.62 -2.72 15.77
C GLU A 17 9.38 -3.73 14.89
N ASN A 18 8.99 -3.84 13.62
CA ASN A 18 9.90 -4.37 12.61
C ASN A 18 10.74 -3.20 12.09
N ASP A 19 11.77 -2.87 12.88
CA ASP A 19 13.02 -2.23 12.45
C ASP A 19 13.70 -3.15 11.41
N ASP A 20 13.11 -3.26 10.22
CA ASP A 20 13.87 -3.70 9.06
C ASP A 20 14.59 -2.45 8.57
N ASP A 21 15.89 -2.37 8.87
CA ASP A 21 16.90 -1.43 8.33
C ASP A 21 17.02 -1.53 6.78
N GLU A 22 15.98 -1.99 6.10
CA GLU A 22 15.86 -1.98 4.66
C GLU A 22 15.53 -0.57 4.22
N ALA A 23 16.54 0.12 3.69
CA ALA A 23 16.45 1.49 3.18
C ALA A 23 15.12 1.70 2.46
N THR A 24 14.24 2.49 3.07
CA THR A 24 12.92 2.78 2.50
C THR A 24 13.15 3.36 1.11
N PRO A 25 12.64 2.71 0.03
CA PRO A 25 12.90 3.18 -1.32
C PRO A 25 12.42 4.62 -1.49
N GLU A 26 13.24 5.44 -2.15
CA GLU A 26 12.95 6.85 -2.30
C GLU A 26 11.67 7.07 -3.14
N PRO A 27 10.74 7.93 -2.68
CA PRO A 27 9.58 8.29 -3.47
C PRO A 27 9.99 9.12 -4.71
N PRO A 28 9.19 9.10 -5.78
CA PRO A 28 9.39 10.01 -6.90
C PRO A 28 9.39 11.47 -6.44
N ILE A 29 10.29 12.28 -7.01
CA ILE A 29 10.33 13.73 -6.76
C ILE A 29 9.06 14.40 -7.29
N ASP A 30 8.51 13.88 -8.40
CA ASP A 30 7.24 14.35 -8.95
C ASP A 30 6.07 13.86 -8.08
N ARG A 31 5.36 14.82 -7.49
CA ARG A 31 4.18 14.56 -6.67
C ARG A 31 3.08 13.84 -7.45
N SER A 32 2.91 14.15 -8.74
CA SER A 32 1.90 13.49 -9.56
C SER A 32 2.23 12.01 -9.78
N ALA A 33 3.49 11.69 -10.05
CA ALA A 33 3.97 10.31 -10.11
C ALA A 33 3.83 9.58 -8.77
N CYS A 34 4.18 10.23 -7.67
CA CYS A 34 4.02 9.67 -6.32
C CYS A 34 2.55 9.31 -6.03
N ASP A 35 1.62 10.26 -6.28
CA ASP A 35 0.19 10.04 -6.08
C ASP A 35 -0.36 8.89 -6.93
N ARG A 36 0.13 8.72 -8.18
CA ARG A 36 -0.26 7.59 -9.03
C ARG A 36 0.21 6.26 -8.44
N ILE A 37 1.47 6.19 -8.02
CA ILE A 37 2.06 4.98 -7.45
C ILE A 37 1.33 4.60 -6.16
N GLU A 38 1.05 5.56 -5.28
CA GLU A 38 0.34 5.29 -4.03
C GLU A 38 -1.09 4.79 -4.25
N LYS A 39 -1.84 5.39 -5.18
CA LYS A 39 -3.19 4.91 -5.53
C LYS A 39 -3.15 3.51 -6.08
N MET A 40 -2.22 3.22 -6.99
CA MET A 40 -2.08 1.88 -7.57
C MET A 40 -1.70 0.85 -6.50
N ALA A 41 -0.74 1.19 -5.65
CA ALA A 41 -0.33 0.35 -4.54
C ALA A 41 -1.48 0.08 -3.56
N ALA A 42 -2.33 1.08 -3.29
CA ALA A 42 -3.50 0.91 -2.43
C ALA A 42 -4.54 -0.05 -3.02
N VAL A 43 -4.82 0.06 -4.32
CA VAL A 43 -5.74 -0.85 -5.01
C VAL A 43 -5.21 -2.28 -4.98
N VAL A 44 -3.92 -2.47 -5.26
CA VAL A 44 -3.29 -3.80 -5.26
C VAL A 44 -3.13 -4.37 -3.86
N ALA A 45 -2.84 -3.54 -2.85
CA ALA A 45 -2.83 -3.97 -1.46
C ALA A 45 -4.22 -4.44 -0.99
N TRP A 46 -5.28 -3.74 -1.42
CA TRP A 46 -6.67 -4.13 -1.11
C TRP A 46 -7.11 -5.39 -1.86
N ASN A 47 -6.72 -5.52 -3.12
CA ASN A 47 -7.05 -6.67 -3.96
C ASN A 47 -5.81 -7.11 -4.76
N PRO A 48 -4.99 -8.03 -4.23
CA PRO A 48 -3.77 -8.49 -4.89
C PRO A 48 -4.03 -9.09 -6.28
N SER A 49 -5.18 -9.73 -6.47
CA SER A 49 -5.58 -10.31 -7.76
C SER A 49 -5.79 -9.24 -8.85
N ALA A 50 -6.02 -7.98 -8.48
CA ALA A 50 -6.18 -6.88 -9.43
C ALA A 50 -4.87 -6.53 -10.15
N GLU A 51 -3.70 -6.83 -9.58
CA GLU A 51 -2.39 -6.50 -10.16
C GLU A 51 -2.24 -7.10 -11.56
N LEU A 52 -2.66 -8.34 -11.77
CA LEU A 52 -2.59 -9.00 -13.09
C LEU A 52 -3.43 -8.28 -14.15
N PHE A 53 -4.63 -7.83 -13.77
CA PHE A 53 -5.52 -7.10 -14.68
C PHE A 53 -4.98 -5.69 -14.96
N LEU A 54 -4.50 -5.00 -13.93
CA LEU A 54 -3.94 -3.65 -14.06
C LEU A 54 -2.66 -3.64 -14.91
N ASN A 55 -1.80 -4.64 -14.75
CA ASN A 55 -0.61 -4.80 -15.59
C ASN A 55 -0.95 -4.97 -17.07
N GLN A 56 -2.04 -5.68 -17.40
CA GLN A 56 -2.49 -5.81 -18.78
C GLN A 56 -3.16 -4.54 -19.30
N LEU A 57 -3.96 -3.88 -18.47
CA LEU A 57 -4.70 -2.68 -18.82
C LEU A 57 -3.78 -1.48 -19.08
N MET A 58 -2.73 -1.35 -18.28
CA MET A 58 -1.78 -0.23 -18.35
C MET A 58 -0.55 -0.53 -19.22
N LEU A 59 -0.53 -1.69 -19.88
CA LEU A 59 0.59 -2.07 -20.73
C LEU A 59 0.76 -1.09 -21.89
N GLY A 60 1.94 -0.47 -21.97
CA GLY A 60 2.27 0.52 -23.00
C GLY A 60 1.95 1.97 -22.63
N ASP A 61 1.45 2.23 -21.42
CA ASP A 61 1.38 3.58 -20.85
C ASP A 61 2.58 3.83 -19.95
N GLU A 62 3.49 4.70 -20.42
CA GLU A 62 4.74 5.06 -19.73
C GLU A 62 4.50 5.58 -18.29
N GLN A 63 3.33 6.14 -18.01
CA GLN A 63 2.99 6.64 -16.67
C GLN A 63 2.84 5.53 -15.62
N PHE A 64 2.68 4.28 -16.06
CA PHE A 64 2.50 3.08 -15.24
C PHE A 64 3.64 2.08 -15.39
N ASP A 65 4.73 2.43 -16.07
CA ASP A 65 5.89 1.55 -16.22
C ASP A 65 6.51 1.16 -14.87
N PHE A 66 6.27 1.95 -13.83
CA PHE A 66 6.62 1.64 -12.43
C PHE A 66 6.01 0.33 -11.91
N MET A 67 4.99 -0.23 -12.56
CA MET A 67 4.39 -1.51 -12.20
C MET A 67 5.24 -2.71 -12.66
N PHE A 68 6.23 -2.50 -13.53
CA PHE A 68 7.05 -3.57 -14.10
C PHE A 68 8.46 -3.60 -13.51
N PRO A 69 9.05 -4.81 -13.35
CA PRO A 69 10.44 -4.94 -12.92
C PRO A 69 11.38 -4.25 -13.91
N GLY A 70 12.24 -3.37 -13.41
CA GLY A 70 13.23 -2.62 -14.21
C GLY A 70 13.00 -1.11 -14.25
N HIS A 71 11.82 -0.64 -13.82
CA HIS A 71 11.58 0.79 -13.63
C HIS A 71 12.16 1.29 -12.29
N GLU A 72 12.66 2.53 -12.26
CA GLU A 72 13.32 3.12 -11.08
C GLU A 72 12.43 3.11 -9.83
N HIS A 73 11.14 3.38 -10.00
CA HIS A 73 10.15 3.42 -8.92
C HIS A 73 9.47 2.07 -8.63
N TYR A 74 9.87 0.98 -9.28
CA TYR A 74 9.28 -0.34 -9.03
C TYR A 74 9.44 -0.79 -7.57
N ALA A 75 10.63 -0.56 -6.99
CA ALA A 75 10.90 -0.87 -5.58
C ALA A 75 9.99 -0.09 -4.63
N TYR A 76 9.78 1.21 -4.91
CA TYR A 76 8.87 2.06 -4.14
C TYR A 76 7.43 1.55 -4.21
N TYR A 77 6.94 1.24 -5.41
CA TYR A 77 5.61 0.67 -5.61
C TYR A 77 5.39 -0.63 -4.81
N ARG A 78 6.32 -1.60 -4.87
CA ARG A 78 6.24 -2.85 -4.11
C ARG A 78 6.28 -2.63 -2.60
N HIS A 79 7.14 -1.72 -2.13
CA HIS A 79 7.21 -1.35 -0.71
C HIS A 79 5.87 -0.77 -0.24
N ARG A 80 5.25 0.13 -1.01
CA ARG A 80 3.92 0.68 -0.67
C ARG A 80 2.83 -0.38 -0.60
N ILE A 81 2.83 -1.36 -1.51
CA ILE A 81 1.90 -2.50 -1.41
C ILE A 81 2.09 -3.26 -0.10
N ALA A 82 3.34 -3.55 0.28
CA ALA A 82 3.64 -4.26 1.52
C ALA A 82 3.20 -3.47 2.76
N VAL A 83 3.45 -2.17 2.81
CA VAL A 83 3.03 -1.29 3.91
C VAL A 83 1.51 -1.20 4.01
N LEU A 84 0.80 -1.05 2.89
CA LEU A 84 -0.65 -0.92 2.85
C LEU A 84 -1.37 -2.24 3.11
N GLY A 85 -0.81 -3.36 2.65
CA GLY A 85 -1.35 -4.70 2.93
C GLY A 85 -1.32 -5.07 4.42
N ARG A 86 -0.35 -4.51 5.17
CA ARG A 86 -0.27 -4.66 6.64
C ARG A 86 -1.26 -3.76 7.38
N ARG A 87 -1.77 -2.70 6.75
CA ARG A 87 -2.68 -1.72 7.34
C ARG A 87 -3.76 -1.31 6.32
N PRO A 88 -4.85 -2.10 6.17
CA PRO A 88 -5.97 -1.72 5.32
C PRO A 88 -6.71 -0.52 5.95
N ARG A 89 -6.15 0.68 5.84
CA ARG A 89 -6.82 1.90 6.26
C ARG A 89 -7.80 2.32 5.16
N LEU A 90 -9.06 2.42 5.59
CA LEU A 90 -10.24 2.82 4.85
C LEU A 90 -9.92 3.96 3.88
N LEU A 91 -10.10 3.70 2.58
CA LEU A 91 -9.85 4.64 1.49
C LEU A 91 -10.82 5.84 1.44
N TYR A 92 -11.57 6.09 2.51
CA TYR A 92 -12.51 7.21 2.62
C TYR A 92 -12.60 7.69 4.06
N SER A 93 -12.04 8.87 4.33
CA SER A 93 -12.35 9.73 5.46
C SER A 93 -12.43 11.16 4.96
#